data_AF-A0A9D6RPY9-F1
#
_entry.id   AF-A0A9D6RPY9-F1
#
_cell.length_a   1.000
_cell.length_b   1.000
_cell.length_c   1.000
_cell.angle_alpha   90.00
_cell.angle_beta   90.00
_cell.angle_gamma   90.00
#
_symmetry.space_group_name_H-M   'P 1'
#
loop_
_entity.id
_entity.type
_entity.pdbx_description
1 polymer ?
#
loop_
_entity_poly.entity_id
_entity_poly.type
_entity_poly.pdbx_seq_one_letter_code
_entity_poly.pdbx_strand_id
1 'polypeptide(L)'
;MDTLLTSMFGYAHTIDKQSFTASRLRGLQQAYKRFPVVFDDIGRTAFNRHGKDIIKDEMQSPVRESPGFILSINAEPQSFPVEVVKRSLMIYTTTALPPQNEELRQRLQTKIQEMRRGLTGHLYRRYLAEIMDRLEDERLPEDWMALSSGVLSSIISDAIGGSPPQWCQLATWLSYAEKRYDRVKARLDNLLRTSAHARNEGDVPNGWKIERDKIIVWEQRDAFGRRGFEWDDVPSTLIDEDSSGGDRTVLHRSGLEHFLGRRLHQRRWWANLTFHLIVTW
;
A
#
# COMPACT_ATOMS: atom_id res chain seq x y z
N MET A 1 -2.55 11.26 12.53
CA MET A 1 -3.63 10.33 12.94
C MET A 1 -4.66 10.95 13.89
N ASP A 2 -4.29 11.98 14.64
CA ASP A 2 -5.11 12.60 15.70
C ASP A 2 -6.55 12.92 15.34
N THR A 3 -6.80 13.47 14.14
CA THR A 3 -8.15 13.82 13.68
C THR A 3 -9.10 12.62 13.69
N LEU A 4 -8.60 11.43 13.28
CA LEU A 4 -9.39 10.21 13.29
C LEU A 4 -9.71 9.79 14.73
N LEU A 5 -8.72 9.79 15.61
CA LEU A 5 -8.91 9.40 17.02
C LEU A 5 -9.87 10.32 17.75
N THR A 6 -9.73 11.63 17.58
CA THR A 6 -10.66 12.61 18.15
C THR A 6 -12.08 12.39 17.62
N SER A 7 -12.24 12.06 16.34
CA SER A 7 -13.57 11.77 15.76
C SER A 7 -14.19 10.46 16.26
N MET A 8 -13.39 9.51 16.75
CA MET A 8 -13.87 8.23 17.26
C MET A 8 -14.13 8.30 18.77
N PHE A 9 -13.16 8.82 19.53
CA PHE A 9 -13.12 8.72 20.99
C PHE A 9 -13.26 10.06 21.71
N GLY A 10 -13.31 11.18 20.98
CA GLY A 10 -13.40 12.52 21.55
C GLY A 10 -12.06 13.11 22.01
N TYR A 11 -10.99 12.31 22.02
CA TYR A 11 -9.63 12.75 22.31
C TYR A 11 -8.62 11.93 21.49
N ALA A 12 -7.48 12.54 21.18
CA ALA A 12 -6.35 11.83 20.58
C ALA A 12 -5.42 11.34 21.70
N HIS A 13 -5.08 10.05 21.67
CA HIS A 13 -4.03 9.50 22.54
C HIS A 13 -3.04 8.72 21.68
N THR A 14 -1.99 9.40 21.26
CA THR A 14 -0.85 8.81 20.57
C THR A 14 0.25 8.48 21.56
N ILE A 15 0.83 7.30 21.42
CA ILE A 15 1.99 6.90 22.20
C ILE A 15 3.23 7.62 21.70
N ASP A 16 4.10 8.02 22.63
CA ASP A 16 5.40 8.56 22.29
C ASP A 16 6.21 7.57 21.44
N LYS A 17 6.79 8.07 20.34
CA LYS A 17 7.56 7.26 19.38
C LYS A 17 8.75 6.52 19.99
N GLN A 18 9.35 7.01 21.08
CA GLN A 18 10.44 6.32 21.78
C GLN A 18 9.96 5.05 22.50
N SER A 19 8.65 4.93 22.73
CA SER A 19 8.04 3.72 23.30
C SER A 19 7.79 2.63 22.26
N PHE A 20 8.08 2.88 20.98
CA PHE A 20 8.00 1.90 19.91
C PHE A 20 9.16 0.89 19.99
N THR A 21 9.08 -0.01 20.97
CA THR A 21 10.07 -1.08 21.18
C THR A 21 9.37 -2.39 21.49
N ALA A 22 9.95 -3.52 21.04
CA ALA A 22 9.42 -4.85 21.32
C ALA A 22 9.26 -5.11 22.84
N SER A 23 10.19 -4.60 23.65
CA SER A 23 10.16 -4.71 25.11
C SER A 23 8.97 -4.02 25.79
N ARG A 24 8.41 -2.97 25.18
CA ARG A 24 7.27 -2.22 25.73
C ARG A 24 5.91 -2.75 25.24
N LEU A 25 5.91 -3.60 24.21
CA LEU A 25 4.71 -4.10 23.56
C LEU A 25 3.73 -4.75 24.55
N ARG A 26 4.23 -5.63 25.43
CA ARG A 26 3.40 -6.32 26.43
C ARG A 26 2.75 -5.34 27.42
N GLY A 27 3.52 -4.36 27.88
CA GLY A 27 3.01 -3.32 28.77
C GLY A 27 1.89 -2.51 28.11
N LEU A 28 2.03 -2.21 26.81
CA LEU A 28 1.00 -1.55 26.03
C LEU A 28 -0.25 -2.42 25.86
N GLN A 29 -0.10 -3.71 25.52
CA GLN A 29 -1.23 -4.64 25.41
C GLN A 29 -2.04 -4.72 26.72
N GLN A 30 -1.35 -4.86 27.85
CA GLN A 30 -2.00 -4.95 29.16
C GLN A 30 -2.67 -3.64 29.59
N ALA A 31 -2.03 -2.49 29.32
CA ALA A 31 -2.57 -1.19 29.69
C ALA A 31 -3.77 -0.77 28.84
N TYR A 32 -3.74 -1.07 27.53
CA TYR A 32 -4.74 -0.58 26.58
C TYR A 32 -5.90 -1.55 26.35
N LYS A 33 -5.71 -2.85 26.65
CA LYS A 33 -6.74 -3.89 26.51
C LYS A 33 -7.34 -3.89 25.10
N ARG A 34 -8.55 -3.37 24.90
CA ARG A 34 -9.23 -3.29 23.59
C ARG A 34 -9.10 -1.92 22.92
N PHE A 35 -8.60 -0.90 23.64
CA PHE A 35 -8.46 0.45 23.10
C PHE A 35 -7.28 0.51 22.12
N PRO A 36 -7.42 1.11 20.93
CA PRO A 36 -6.34 1.11 19.95
C PRO A 36 -5.09 1.83 20.44
N VAL A 37 -3.93 1.28 20.11
CA VAL A 37 -2.62 1.87 20.39
C VAL A 37 -2.11 2.52 19.11
N VAL A 38 -1.93 3.84 19.13
CA VAL A 38 -1.52 4.60 17.94
C VAL A 38 -0.12 5.16 18.12
N PHE A 39 0.75 4.82 17.18
CA PHE A 39 2.05 5.44 17.03
C PHE A 39 2.02 6.34 15.80
N ASP A 40 2.17 7.65 16.01
CA ASP A 40 2.25 8.61 14.91
C ASP A 40 3.70 8.94 14.56
N ASP A 41 3.94 9.24 13.29
CA ASP A 41 5.24 9.71 12.78
C ASP A 41 6.44 8.81 13.16
N ILE A 42 6.28 7.49 13.05
CA ILE A 42 7.39 6.56 13.28
C ILE A 42 8.42 6.71 12.18
N GLY A 43 9.65 7.04 12.58
CA GLY A 43 10.80 7.12 11.70
C GLY A 43 11.32 5.74 11.25
N ARG A 44 11.94 5.71 10.07
CA ARG A 44 12.47 4.48 9.44
C ARG A 44 13.38 3.66 10.36
N THR A 45 14.34 4.29 11.03
CA THR A 45 15.29 3.60 11.89
C THR A 45 14.60 2.87 13.05
N ALA A 46 13.56 3.48 13.63
CA ALA A 46 12.78 2.86 14.70
C ALA A 46 11.95 1.69 14.17
N PHE A 47 11.31 1.86 13.01
CA PHE A 47 10.55 0.79 12.36
C PHE A 47 11.42 -0.43 12.01
N ASN A 48 12.56 -0.21 11.37
CA ASN A 48 13.46 -1.31 10.98
C ASN A 48 14.05 -2.04 12.18
N ARG A 49 14.25 -1.34 13.30
CA ARG A 49 14.81 -1.93 14.52
C ARG A 49 13.80 -2.72 15.34
N HIS A 50 12.54 -2.30 15.38
CA HIS A 50 11.54 -2.85 16.32
C HIS A 50 10.25 -3.32 15.67
N GLY A 51 9.89 -2.81 14.49
CA GLY A 51 8.60 -3.05 13.85
C GLY A 51 8.40 -4.50 13.43
N LYS A 52 9.45 -5.14 12.89
CA LYS A 52 9.41 -6.57 12.56
C LYS A 52 9.06 -7.41 13.79
N ASP A 53 9.75 -7.19 14.90
CA ASP A 53 9.55 -7.96 16.13
C ASP A 53 8.16 -7.71 16.71
N ILE A 54 7.69 -6.46 16.70
CA ILE A 54 6.36 -6.09 17.16
C ILE A 54 5.25 -6.77 16.34
N ILE A 55 5.43 -6.88 15.02
CA ILE A 55 4.42 -7.43 14.11
C ILE A 55 4.49 -8.96 14.05
N LYS A 56 5.69 -9.53 14.16
CA LYS A 56 5.90 -10.98 14.05
C LYS A 56 5.46 -11.73 15.29
N ASP A 57 5.49 -11.12 16.48
CA ASP A 57 5.58 -11.77 17.79
C ASP A 57 4.69 -13.04 18.00
N GLU A 58 5.19 -14.16 17.48
CA GLU A 58 4.59 -15.50 17.51
C GLU A 58 4.80 -16.19 18.88
N MET A 59 5.53 -15.56 19.80
CA MET A 59 6.01 -16.17 21.05
C MET A 59 5.34 -15.64 22.33
N GLN A 60 4.41 -14.69 22.23
CA GLN A 60 3.68 -14.23 23.42
C GLN A 60 2.44 -15.09 23.67
N SER A 61 2.27 -15.52 24.92
CA SER A 61 1.04 -16.15 25.39
C SER A 61 -0.16 -15.28 25.00
N PRO A 62 -1.24 -15.87 24.45
CA PRO A 62 -2.40 -15.11 24.03
C PRO A 62 -2.94 -14.30 25.21
N VAL A 63 -2.97 -12.97 25.05
CA VAL A 63 -3.66 -12.08 25.98
C VAL A 63 -5.16 -12.19 25.74
N ARG A 64 -5.94 -12.22 26.83
CA ARG A 64 -7.42 -12.27 26.76
C ARG A 64 -8.01 -11.11 25.96
N GLU A 65 -7.34 -9.96 25.98
CA GLU A 65 -7.72 -8.75 25.26
C GLU A 65 -6.46 -8.16 24.63
N SER A 66 -6.52 -7.84 23.34
CA SER A 66 -5.40 -7.24 22.62
C SER A 66 -5.88 -5.99 21.88
N PRO A 67 -5.12 -4.88 21.93
CA PRO A 67 -5.49 -3.67 21.24
C PRO A 67 -5.17 -3.81 19.75
N GLY A 68 -5.90 -3.06 18.92
CA GLY A 68 -5.46 -2.80 17.55
C GLY A 68 -4.26 -1.87 17.55
N PHE A 69 -3.20 -2.21 16.81
CA PHE A 69 -2.04 -1.34 16.63
C PHE A 69 -2.15 -0.56 15.33
N ILE A 70 -2.03 0.76 15.43
CA ILE A 70 -2.08 1.67 14.29
C ILE A 70 -0.74 2.39 14.19
N LEU A 71 -0.05 2.20 13.07
CA LEU A 71 1.26 2.80 12.81
C LEU A 71 1.13 3.79 11.65
N SER A 72 1.46 5.05 11.91
CA SER A 72 1.72 6.04 10.87
C SER A 72 3.22 6.17 10.73
N ILE A 73 3.70 5.95 9.50
CA ILE A 73 5.12 5.88 9.18
C ILE A 73 5.33 6.86 8.03
N ASN A 74 6.36 7.71 8.15
CA ASN A 74 6.87 8.44 6.99
C ASN A 74 7.61 7.45 6.09
N ALA A 75 6.84 6.71 5.30
CA ALA A 75 7.38 5.81 4.32
C ALA A 75 7.81 6.63 3.10
N GLU A 76 9.11 6.78 2.93
CA GLU A 76 9.66 6.88 1.57
C GLU A 76 9.21 5.63 0.77
N PRO A 77 9.25 5.65 -0.57
CA PRO A 77 8.79 4.57 -1.48
C PRO A 77 9.45 3.19 -1.32
N GLN A 78 9.61 2.66 -0.11
CA GLN A 78 10.31 1.42 0.17
C GLN A 78 9.37 0.28 0.57
N SER A 79 9.76 -0.90 0.10
CA SER A 79 9.15 -2.19 0.36
C SER A 79 9.20 -2.57 1.83
N PHE A 80 8.04 -2.93 2.39
CA PHE A 80 7.98 -3.56 3.71
C PHE A 80 8.28 -5.06 3.58
N PRO A 81 9.00 -5.67 4.55
CA PRO A 81 9.24 -7.11 4.52
C PRO A 81 7.94 -7.91 4.37
N VAL A 82 7.98 -9.02 3.62
CA VAL A 82 6.80 -9.87 3.35
C VAL A 82 6.06 -10.30 4.65
N GLU A 83 6.80 -10.50 5.73
CA GLU A 83 6.23 -10.87 7.03
C GLU A 83 5.38 -9.77 7.68
N VAL A 84 5.77 -8.49 7.48
CA VAL A 84 5.01 -7.30 7.88
C VAL A 84 3.78 -7.19 6.99
N VAL A 85 4.01 -7.30 5.69
CA VAL A 85 2.99 -7.20 4.64
C VAL A 85 1.84 -8.19 4.89
N LYS A 86 2.14 -9.45 5.20
CA LYS A 86 1.14 -10.50 5.43
C LYS A 86 0.32 -10.33 6.72
N ARG A 87 0.81 -9.57 7.70
CA ARG A 87 0.20 -9.40 9.04
C ARG A 87 -0.36 -7.99 9.26
N SER A 88 -0.38 -7.15 8.23
CA SER A 88 -0.78 -5.75 8.35
C SER A 88 -1.64 -5.29 7.20
N LEU A 89 -2.66 -4.49 7.54
CA LEU A 89 -3.41 -3.69 6.58
C LEU A 89 -2.60 -2.43 6.26
N MET A 90 -1.95 -2.42 5.09
CA MET A 90 -1.14 -1.31 4.60
C MET A 90 -2.01 -0.30 3.85
N ILE A 91 -2.03 0.96 4.30
CA ILE A 91 -2.74 2.06 3.65
C ILE A 91 -1.70 3.10 3.21
N TYR A 92 -1.55 3.28 1.90
CA TYR A 92 -0.66 4.29 1.33
C TYR A 92 -1.42 5.58 1.06
N THR A 93 -1.06 6.66 1.75
CA THR A 93 -1.64 7.99 1.52
C THR A 93 -0.66 8.87 0.77
N THR A 94 -1.03 9.34 -0.42
CA THR A 94 -0.20 10.21 -1.29
C THR A 94 -0.51 11.70 -1.14
N THR A 95 -1.46 12.05 -0.29
CA THR A 95 -2.06 13.37 -0.23
C THR A 95 -1.23 14.36 0.58
N ALA A 96 -0.32 15.06 -0.11
CA ALA A 96 -0.01 16.44 0.23
C ALA A 96 -1.11 17.36 -0.36
N LEU A 97 -1.44 18.46 0.33
CA LEU A 97 -2.24 19.52 -0.29
C LEU A 97 -1.54 19.99 -1.56
N PRO A 98 -2.27 20.28 -2.66
CA PRO A 98 -1.66 20.63 -3.94
C PRO A 98 -0.70 21.82 -3.76
N PRO A 99 0.62 21.63 -3.99
CA PRO A 99 1.63 22.60 -3.57
C PRO A 99 1.67 23.85 -4.47
N GLN A 100 1.02 23.79 -5.64
CA GLN A 100 1.17 24.77 -6.72
C GLN A 100 0.21 25.97 -6.62
N ASN A 101 -0.72 25.96 -5.65
CA ASN A 101 -1.70 27.04 -5.48
C ASN A 101 -1.85 27.40 -3.99
N GLU A 102 -1.14 28.44 -3.57
CA GLU A 102 -1.08 28.87 -2.16
C GLU A 102 -2.44 29.38 -1.65
N GLU A 103 -3.22 30.06 -2.49
CA GLU A 103 -4.56 30.54 -2.13
C GLU A 103 -5.53 29.36 -1.90
N LEU A 104 -5.52 28.38 -2.80
CA LEU A 104 -6.29 27.15 -2.62
C LEU A 104 -5.84 26.39 -1.37
N ARG A 105 -4.54 26.33 -1.11
CA ARG A 105 -3.98 25.69 0.08
C ARG A 105 -4.47 26.34 1.36
N GLN A 106 -4.40 27.67 1.47
CA GLN A 106 -4.87 28.39 2.65
C GLN A 106 -6.38 28.19 2.84
N ARG A 107 -7.18 28.29 1.76
CA ARG A 107 -8.61 28.04 1.81
C ARG A 107 -8.95 26.63 2.29
N LEU A 108 -8.23 25.62 1.79
CA LEU A 108 -8.40 24.22 2.22
C LEU A 108 -7.97 24.03 3.68
N GLN A 109 -6.87 24.64 4.11
CA GLN A 109 -6.42 24.59 5.50
C GLN A 109 -7.47 25.17 6.45
N THR A 110 -8.03 26.35 6.15
CA THR A 110 -9.10 26.94 6.96
C THR A 110 -10.30 26.01 7.08
N LYS A 111 -10.79 25.47 5.95
CA LYS A 111 -11.91 24.51 5.97
C LYS A 111 -11.60 23.25 6.78
N ILE A 112 -10.39 22.71 6.67
CA ILE A 112 -9.96 21.54 7.45
C ILE A 112 -9.98 21.87 8.95
N GLN A 113 -9.51 23.05 9.35
CA GLN A 113 -9.53 23.45 10.76
C GLN A 113 -10.94 23.68 11.29
N GLU A 114 -11.84 24.27 10.49
CA GLU A 114 -13.26 24.40 10.83
C GLU A 114 -13.91 23.03 11.01
N MET A 115 -13.71 22.11 10.06
CA MET A 115 -14.20 20.74 10.17
C MET A 115 -13.66 20.06 11.42
N ARG A 116 -12.37 20.20 11.72
CA ARG A 116 -11.74 19.62 12.92
C ARG A 116 -12.36 20.12 14.22
N ARG A 117 -12.72 21.41 14.31
CA ARG A 117 -13.39 21.99 15.47
C ARG A 117 -14.82 21.45 15.65
N GLY A 118 -15.49 21.13 14.55
CA GLY A 118 -16.83 20.54 14.55
C GLY A 118 -16.86 19.00 14.64
N LEU A 119 -15.70 18.33 14.70
CA LEU A 119 -15.66 16.87 14.78
C LEU A 119 -16.22 16.39 16.11
N THR A 120 -17.08 15.39 16.02
CA THR A 120 -17.72 14.73 17.17
C THR A 120 -17.62 13.23 17.01
N GLY A 121 -17.91 12.50 18.10
CA GLY A 121 -18.03 11.05 18.11
C GLY A 121 -19.27 10.48 17.40
N HIS A 122 -20.14 11.33 16.81
CA HIS A 122 -21.44 10.88 16.30
C HIS A 122 -21.32 9.86 15.17
N LEU A 123 -20.42 10.08 14.21
CA LEU A 123 -20.19 9.13 13.12
C LEU A 123 -19.75 7.76 13.65
N TYR A 124 -18.77 7.75 14.57
CA TYR A 124 -18.26 6.50 15.11
C TYR A 124 -19.28 5.76 15.98
N ARG A 125 -20.07 6.47 16.79
CA ARG A 125 -21.16 5.87 17.58
C ARG A 125 -22.22 5.24 16.68
N ARG A 126 -22.63 5.93 15.62
CA ARG A 126 -23.59 5.38 14.64
C ARG A 126 -23.00 4.16 13.92
N TYR A 127 -21.76 4.26 13.45
CA TYR A 127 -21.03 3.14 12.85
C TYR A 127 -20.99 1.92 13.77
N LEU A 128 -20.62 2.09 15.04
CA LEU A 128 -20.57 0.99 15.99
C LEU A 128 -21.95 0.35 16.22
N ALA A 129 -23.01 1.15 16.37
CA ALA A 129 -24.35 0.63 16.55
C ALA A 129 -24.78 -0.25 15.36
N GLU A 130 -24.60 0.23 14.14
CA GLU A 130 -24.95 -0.52 12.92
C GLU A 130 -24.06 -1.76 12.70
N ILE A 131 -22.78 -1.71 13.10
CA ILE A 131 -21.91 -2.89 13.05
C ILE A 131 -22.36 -3.93 14.07
N MET A 132 -22.63 -3.53 15.31
CA MET A 132 -23.02 -4.46 16.37
C MET A 132 -24.35 -5.13 16.04
N ASP A 133 -25.33 -4.38 15.53
CA ASP A 133 -26.62 -4.90 15.06
C ASP A 133 -26.44 -5.98 13.99
N ARG A 134 -25.55 -5.76 13.01
CA ARG A 134 -25.22 -6.75 11.98
C ARG A 134 -24.42 -7.96 12.48
N LEU A 135 -23.80 -7.86 13.66
CA LEU A 135 -23.03 -8.94 14.27
C LEU A 135 -23.86 -9.74 15.30
N GLU A 136 -25.07 -9.30 15.65
CA GLU A 136 -25.98 -10.06 16.50
C GLU A 136 -26.49 -11.34 15.80
N ASP A 137 -26.45 -11.39 14.47
CA ASP A 137 -26.55 -12.64 13.72
C ASP A 137 -25.30 -13.49 14.01
N GLU A 138 -25.45 -14.65 14.65
CA GLU A 138 -24.39 -15.54 15.18
C GLU A 138 -23.28 -15.96 14.18
N ARG A 139 -23.39 -15.56 12.91
CA ARG A 139 -22.44 -15.85 11.86
C ARG A 139 -21.50 -14.66 11.67
N LEU A 140 -20.24 -14.85 12.04
CA LEU A 140 -19.19 -13.86 11.77
C LEU A 140 -19.10 -13.58 10.25
N PRO A 141 -18.88 -12.32 9.85
CA PRO A 141 -18.77 -11.96 8.45
C PRO A 141 -17.53 -12.60 7.82
N GLU A 142 -17.68 -13.09 6.58
CA GLU A 142 -16.57 -13.61 5.79
C GLU A 142 -15.60 -12.50 5.35
N ASP A 143 -16.12 -11.28 5.14
CA ASP A 143 -15.34 -10.10 4.77
C ASP A 143 -15.66 -8.91 5.69
N TRP A 144 -14.82 -8.74 6.72
CA TRP A 144 -14.90 -7.62 7.65
C TRP A 144 -14.72 -6.26 6.99
N MET A 145 -13.96 -6.18 5.88
CA MET A 145 -13.73 -4.94 5.14
C MET A 145 -14.99 -4.53 4.38
N ALA A 146 -15.67 -5.49 3.75
CA ALA A 146 -16.94 -5.28 3.07
C ALA A 146 -18.03 -4.84 4.07
N LEU A 147 -18.12 -5.49 5.23
CA LEU A 147 -19.03 -5.09 6.29
C LEU A 147 -18.77 -3.64 6.74
N SER A 148 -17.53 -3.33 7.12
CA SER A 148 -17.14 -2.02 7.62
C SER A 148 -17.36 -0.90 6.59
N SER A 149 -16.85 -1.08 5.37
CA SER A 149 -16.99 -0.09 4.30
C SER A 149 -18.43 0.10 3.85
N GLY A 150 -19.22 -0.98 3.82
CA GLY A 150 -20.65 -0.93 3.50
C GLY A 150 -21.45 -0.13 4.52
N VAL A 151 -21.21 -0.33 5.82
CA VAL A 151 -21.84 0.48 6.88
C VAL A 151 -21.46 1.96 6.74
N LEU A 152 -20.17 2.27 6.59
CA LEU A 152 -19.73 3.66 6.42
C LEU A 152 -20.35 4.33 5.17
N SER A 153 -20.38 3.61 4.06
CA SER A 153 -20.98 4.07 2.81
C SER A 153 -22.47 4.34 2.97
N SER A 154 -23.20 3.46 3.68
CA SER A 154 -24.62 3.65 4.00
C SER A 154 -24.84 4.89 4.85
N ILE A 155 -24.11 5.03 5.96
CA ILE A 155 -24.23 6.19 6.86
C ILE A 155 -24.00 7.51 6.11
N ILE A 156 -22.99 7.54 5.26
CA ILE A 156 -22.66 8.74 4.46
C ILE A 156 -23.75 9.00 3.41
N SER A 157 -24.24 7.97 2.74
CA SER A 157 -25.32 8.07 1.75
C SER A 157 -26.61 8.63 2.37
N ASP A 158 -26.97 8.15 3.56
CA ASP A 158 -28.14 8.65 4.31
C ASP A 158 -27.97 10.12 4.68
N ALA A 159 -26.77 10.51 5.13
CA ALA A 159 -26.49 11.88 5.55
C ALA A 159 -26.51 12.87 4.38
N ILE A 160 -26.14 12.45 3.17
CA ILE A 160 -26.15 13.29 1.97
C ILE A 160 -27.46 13.18 1.15
N GLY A 161 -28.35 12.25 1.50
CA GLY A 161 -29.62 12.03 0.80
C GLY A 161 -29.45 11.52 -0.64
N GLY A 162 -28.40 10.74 -0.92
CA GLY A 162 -28.08 10.33 -2.29
C GLY A 162 -27.00 9.27 -2.38
N SER A 163 -26.49 9.03 -3.59
CA SER A 163 -25.42 8.06 -3.83
C SER A 163 -24.12 8.49 -3.16
N PRO A 164 -23.38 7.57 -2.52
CA PRO A 164 -22.14 7.90 -1.84
C PRO A 164 -21.10 8.45 -2.83
N PRO A 165 -20.21 9.36 -2.40
CA PRO A 165 -19.11 9.83 -3.23
C PRO A 165 -18.24 8.68 -3.76
N GLN A 166 -17.52 8.90 -4.86
CA GLN A 166 -16.66 7.88 -5.47
C GLN A 166 -15.58 7.33 -4.50
N TRP A 167 -15.13 8.15 -3.55
CA TRP A 167 -14.15 7.72 -2.53
C TRP A 167 -14.78 6.93 -1.38
N CYS A 168 -16.11 6.89 -1.28
CA CYS A 168 -16.88 6.25 -0.21
C CYS A 168 -17.66 5.03 -0.72
N GLN A 169 -17.01 4.18 -1.51
CA GLN A 169 -17.62 2.99 -2.10
C GLN A 169 -17.29 1.74 -1.27
N LEU A 170 -18.06 0.67 -1.50
CA LEU A 170 -17.79 -0.64 -0.92
C LEU A 170 -16.36 -1.09 -1.26
N ALA A 171 -15.62 -1.50 -0.23
CA ALA A 171 -14.28 -2.06 -0.35
C ALA A 171 -14.27 -3.47 0.24
N THR A 172 -13.91 -4.45 -0.57
CA THR A 172 -13.75 -5.84 -0.16
C THR A 172 -12.29 -6.15 0.13
N TRP A 173 -12.04 -7.18 0.94
CA TRP A 173 -10.69 -7.69 1.15
C TRP A 173 -9.99 -8.04 -0.17
N LEU A 174 -10.72 -8.65 -1.11
CA LEU A 174 -10.19 -8.99 -2.43
C LEU A 174 -9.76 -7.71 -3.19
N SER A 175 -10.62 -6.70 -3.23
CA SER A 175 -10.31 -5.43 -3.91
C SER A 175 -9.10 -4.73 -3.29
N TYR A 176 -8.92 -4.83 -1.98
CA TYR A 176 -7.76 -4.32 -1.28
C TYR A 176 -6.50 -5.13 -1.63
N ALA A 177 -6.58 -6.46 -1.56
CA ALA A 177 -5.45 -7.35 -1.82
C ALA A 177 -4.92 -7.21 -3.25
N GLU A 178 -5.79 -6.99 -4.23
CA GLU A 178 -5.39 -6.71 -5.61
C GLU A 178 -4.69 -5.35 -5.73
N LYS A 179 -5.29 -4.29 -5.15
CA LYS A 179 -4.78 -2.91 -5.22
C LYS A 179 -3.49 -2.70 -4.45
N ARG A 180 -3.21 -3.55 -3.47
CA ARG A 180 -1.95 -3.57 -2.71
C ARG A 180 -0.72 -3.53 -3.63
N TYR A 181 -0.83 -4.15 -4.80
CA TYR A 181 0.26 -4.26 -5.76
C TYR A 181 0.23 -3.20 -6.87
N ASP A 182 -0.74 -2.30 -6.92
CA ASP A 182 -0.88 -1.33 -8.02
C ASP A 182 0.37 -0.48 -8.23
N ARG A 183 1.00 -0.06 -7.13
CA ARG A 183 2.26 0.69 -7.20
C ARG A 183 3.40 -0.16 -7.77
N VAL A 184 3.48 -1.42 -7.36
CA VAL A 184 4.49 -2.37 -7.85
C VAL A 184 4.27 -2.65 -9.33
N LYS A 185 3.02 -2.88 -9.74
CA LYS A 185 2.63 -3.01 -11.16
C LYS A 185 3.04 -1.78 -11.95
N ALA A 186 2.74 -0.57 -11.48
CA ALA A 186 3.12 0.67 -12.17
C ALA A 186 4.64 0.84 -12.31
N ARG A 187 5.42 0.50 -11.27
CA ARG A 187 6.90 0.52 -11.35
C ARG A 187 7.41 -0.53 -12.33
N LEU A 188 6.88 -1.75 -12.28
CA LEU A 188 7.26 -2.84 -13.19
C LEU A 188 6.89 -2.50 -14.63
N ASP A 189 5.74 -1.87 -14.89
CA ASP A 189 5.35 -1.42 -16.21
C ASP A 189 6.30 -0.37 -16.78
N ASN A 190 6.74 0.57 -15.94
CA ASN A 190 7.73 1.55 -16.35
C ASN A 190 9.10 0.92 -16.65
N LEU A 191 9.50 -0.08 -15.86
CA LEU A 191 10.75 -0.82 -16.07
C LEU A 191 10.68 -1.71 -17.33
N LEU A 192 9.53 -2.34 -17.56
CA LEU A 192 9.24 -3.27 -18.68
C LEU A 192 8.56 -2.57 -19.85
N ARG A 193 8.80 -1.27 -20.01
CA ARG A 193 8.33 -0.50 -21.16
C ARG A 193 9.00 -0.98 -22.43
N THR A 194 8.28 -0.97 -23.54
CA THR A 194 8.79 -1.45 -24.84
C THR A 194 10.04 -0.70 -25.31
N SER A 195 10.21 0.57 -24.92
CA SER A 195 11.40 1.36 -25.25
C SER A 195 12.67 0.93 -24.51
N ALA A 196 12.54 0.22 -23.39
CA ALA A 196 13.66 -0.33 -22.61
C ALA A 196 13.99 -1.79 -22.98
N HIS A 197 13.27 -2.37 -23.94
CA HIS A 197 13.56 -3.72 -24.42
C HIS A 197 14.84 -3.73 -25.27
N ALA A 198 15.81 -4.57 -24.89
CA ALA A 198 17.08 -4.75 -25.59
C ALA A 198 17.29 -6.21 -26.00
N ARG A 199 18.17 -6.45 -26.99
CA ARG A 199 18.44 -7.81 -27.47
C ARG A 199 19.43 -8.50 -26.54
N ASN A 200 20.49 -7.80 -26.16
CA ASN A 200 21.54 -8.31 -25.31
C ASN A 200 21.74 -7.40 -24.09
N GLU A 201 22.22 -8.02 -23.01
CA GLU A 201 22.70 -7.29 -21.85
C GLU A 201 23.90 -6.42 -22.25
N GLY A 202 23.90 -5.16 -21.82
CA GLY A 202 24.96 -4.19 -22.18
C GLY A 202 24.68 -3.35 -23.43
N ASP A 203 23.68 -3.69 -24.25
CA ASP A 203 23.24 -2.82 -25.37
C ASP A 203 22.79 -1.43 -24.88
N VAL A 204 22.23 -1.42 -23.67
CA VAL A 204 21.78 -0.23 -22.94
C VAL A 204 22.14 -0.36 -21.46
N PRO A 205 22.40 0.76 -20.77
CA PRO A 205 22.73 0.76 -19.33
C PRO A 205 21.68 0.05 -18.47
N ASN A 206 20.40 0.24 -18.80
CA ASN A 206 19.27 -0.37 -18.13
C ASN A 206 18.34 -0.95 -19.19
N GLY A 207 17.93 -2.19 -19.05
CA GLY A 207 17.07 -2.82 -20.04
C GLY A 207 16.49 -4.15 -19.58
N TRP A 208 15.68 -4.72 -20.45
CA TRP A 208 15.11 -6.04 -20.26
C TRP A 208 15.05 -6.82 -21.56
N LYS A 209 15.10 -8.15 -21.46
CA LYS A 209 14.95 -9.07 -22.58
C LYS A 209 14.07 -10.26 -22.19
N ILE A 210 13.52 -10.92 -23.20
CA ILE A 210 12.80 -12.18 -23.05
C ILE A 210 13.72 -13.32 -23.47
N GLU A 211 13.92 -14.29 -22.58
CA GLU A 211 14.65 -15.52 -22.84
C GLU A 211 13.78 -16.71 -22.46
N ARG A 212 13.20 -17.38 -23.46
CA ARG A 212 12.23 -18.49 -23.29
C ARG A 212 11.05 -18.11 -22.38
N ASP A 213 10.99 -18.71 -21.20
CA ASP A 213 10.00 -18.56 -20.14
C ASP A 213 10.43 -17.56 -19.05
N LYS A 214 11.56 -16.86 -19.26
CA LYS A 214 12.13 -15.89 -18.33
C LYS A 214 12.17 -14.49 -18.92
N ILE A 215 12.00 -13.51 -18.05
CA ILE A 215 12.26 -12.10 -18.33
C ILE A 215 13.50 -11.72 -17.53
N ILE A 216 14.54 -11.25 -18.22
CA ILE A 216 15.79 -10.84 -17.59
C ILE A 216 15.82 -9.32 -17.62
N VAL A 217 15.95 -8.72 -16.45
CA VAL A 217 16.08 -7.28 -16.24
C VAL A 217 17.46 -6.99 -15.71
N TRP A 218 18.12 -5.96 -16.24
CA TRP A 218 19.37 -5.45 -15.69
C TRP A 218 19.30 -3.94 -15.46
N GLU A 219 19.93 -3.52 -14.38
CA GLU A 219 19.99 -2.13 -13.97
C GLU A 219 21.41 -1.80 -13.53
N GLN A 220 22.00 -0.75 -14.09
CA GLN A 220 23.22 -0.17 -13.55
C GLN A 220 22.95 0.41 -12.17
N ARG A 221 23.88 0.14 -11.27
CA ARG A 221 23.91 0.78 -9.95
C ARG A 221 24.33 2.24 -10.08
N ASP A 222 23.78 3.08 -9.23
CA ASP A 222 24.25 4.45 -9.10
C ASP A 222 25.67 4.52 -8.51
N ALA A 223 26.24 5.72 -8.43
CA ALA A 223 27.58 5.96 -7.85
C ALA A 223 27.72 5.50 -6.39
N PHE A 224 26.60 5.19 -5.72
CA PHE A 224 26.53 4.71 -4.34
C PHE A 224 26.16 3.23 -4.24
N GLY A 225 26.16 2.50 -5.37
CA GLY A 225 25.89 1.07 -5.42
C GLY A 225 24.41 0.68 -5.29
N ARG A 226 23.49 1.65 -5.39
CA ARG A 226 22.03 1.45 -5.26
C ARG A 226 21.40 1.15 -6.62
N ARG A 227 20.41 0.26 -6.64
CA ARG A 227 19.59 -0.02 -7.83
C ARG A 227 18.45 1.00 -7.97
N GLY A 228 18.01 1.25 -9.20
CA GLY A 228 16.88 2.14 -9.49
C GLY A 228 15.53 1.54 -9.09
N PHE A 229 15.42 0.20 -9.14
CA PHE A 229 14.25 -0.56 -8.75
C PHE A 229 14.50 -1.37 -7.47
N GLU A 230 13.52 -1.35 -6.57
CA GLU A 230 13.53 -2.12 -5.34
C GLU A 230 12.71 -3.39 -5.56
N TRP A 231 13.40 -4.53 -5.64
CA TRP A 231 12.82 -5.82 -6.01
C TRP A 231 12.07 -6.53 -4.88
N ASP A 232 12.30 -6.11 -3.64
CA ASP A 232 11.66 -6.64 -2.42
C ASP A 232 10.13 -6.43 -2.41
N ASP A 233 9.61 -5.49 -3.21
CA ASP A 233 8.17 -5.22 -3.39
C ASP A 233 7.47 -6.22 -4.31
N VAL A 234 8.23 -6.90 -5.17
CA VAL A 234 7.70 -7.81 -6.17
C VAL A 234 7.40 -9.14 -5.47
N PRO A 235 6.19 -9.73 -5.64
CA PRO A 235 5.91 -11.04 -5.11
C PRO A 235 7.02 -12.02 -5.47
N SER A 236 7.61 -12.69 -4.47
CA SER A 236 8.74 -13.60 -4.68
C SER A 236 8.39 -14.74 -5.64
N THR A 237 7.11 -15.11 -5.75
CA THR A 237 6.60 -16.06 -6.75
C THR A 237 6.82 -15.64 -8.20
N LEU A 238 7.11 -14.35 -8.45
CA LEU A 238 7.45 -13.83 -9.77
C LEU A 238 8.95 -13.83 -10.04
N ILE A 239 9.79 -13.95 -9.00
CA ILE A 239 11.25 -13.85 -9.10
C ILE A 239 11.85 -15.26 -9.07
N ASP A 240 12.73 -15.53 -10.04
CA ASP A 240 13.61 -16.69 -10.01
C ASP A 240 14.87 -16.32 -9.23
N GLU A 241 14.86 -16.59 -7.92
CA GLU A 241 15.95 -16.22 -7.02
C GLU A 241 17.27 -16.92 -7.37
N ASP A 242 17.20 -18.18 -7.80
CA ASP A 242 18.38 -18.99 -8.18
C ASP A 242 19.12 -18.43 -9.41
N SER A 243 18.36 -17.84 -10.34
CA SER A 243 18.92 -17.25 -11.57
C SER A 243 19.28 -15.76 -11.42
N SER A 244 18.74 -15.11 -10.38
CA SER A 244 18.97 -13.70 -10.07
C SER A 244 20.32 -13.50 -9.38
N GLY A 245 21.01 -12.39 -9.68
CA GLY A 245 22.32 -12.13 -9.09
C GLY A 245 23.05 -10.94 -9.71
N GLY A 246 24.03 -10.38 -8.99
CA GLY A 246 24.85 -9.26 -9.47
C GLY A 246 24.03 -7.99 -9.71
N ASP A 247 23.86 -7.63 -10.99
CA ASP A 247 23.07 -6.47 -11.47
C ASP A 247 21.84 -6.88 -12.30
N ARG A 248 21.51 -8.18 -12.30
CA ARG A 248 20.33 -8.72 -12.97
C ARG A 248 19.31 -9.28 -12.00
N THR A 249 18.05 -9.17 -12.39
CA THR A 249 16.91 -9.85 -11.76
C THR A 249 16.17 -10.65 -12.82
N VAL A 250 15.85 -11.91 -12.51
CA VAL A 250 15.20 -12.84 -13.41
C VAL A 250 13.77 -13.10 -12.92
N LEU A 251 12.79 -12.96 -13.82
CA LEU A 251 11.38 -13.11 -13.51
C LEU A 251 10.75 -14.25 -14.32
N HIS A 252 9.82 -14.99 -13.69
CA HIS A 252 9.00 -15.98 -14.38
C HIS A 252 7.99 -15.28 -15.30
N ARG A 253 8.10 -15.51 -16.60
CA ARG A 253 7.32 -14.79 -17.61
C ARG A 253 5.81 -14.98 -17.46
N SER A 254 5.36 -16.23 -17.30
CA SER A 254 3.93 -16.54 -17.20
C SER A 254 3.29 -15.88 -15.98
N GLY A 255 3.96 -15.96 -14.82
CA GLY A 255 3.53 -15.29 -13.60
C GLY A 255 3.50 -13.78 -13.76
N LEU A 256 4.53 -13.19 -14.37
CA LEU A 256 4.64 -11.75 -14.56
C LEU A 256 3.59 -11.20 -15.52
N GLU A 257 3.34 -11.87 -16.65
CA GLU A 257 2.30 -11.46 -17.61
C GLU A 257 0.90 -11.55 -16.99
N HIS A 258 0.65 -12.58 -16.16
CA HIS A 258 -0.60 -12.69 -15.40
C HIS A 258 -0.73 -11.56 -14.37
N PHE A 259 0.34 -11.29 -13.61
CA PHE A 259 0.36 -10.24 -12.59
C PHE A 259 0.15 -8.82 -13.16
N LEU A 260 0.74 -8.53 -14.32
CA LEU A 260 0.57 -7.25 -15.02
C LEU A 260 -0.74 -7.16 -15.81
N GLY A 261 -1.43 -8.29 -16.05
CA GLY A 261 -2.62 -8.33 -16.89
C GLY A 261 -2.34 -8.05 -18.38
N ARG A 262 -1.09 -8.20 -18.84
CA ARG A 262 -0.70 -7.99 -20.24
C ARG A 262 0.44 -8.92 -20.66
N ARG A 263 0.52 -9.22 -21.95
CA ARG A 263 1.64 -9.97 -22.52
C ARG A 263 2.84 -9.07 -22.80
N LEU A 264 4.04 -9.59 -22.59
CA LEU A 264 5.27 -8.92 -22.96
C LEU A 264 5.70 -9.44 -24.33
N HIS A 265 5.93 -8.51 -25.27
CA HIS A 265 6.29 -8.84 -26.64
C HIS A 265 7.73 -8.41 -26.95
N GLN A 266 8.48 -9.28 -27.62
CA GLN A 266 9.71 -8.88 -28.29
C GLN A 266 9.35 -7.94 -29.44
N ARG A 267 10.13 -6.88 -29.61
CA ARG A 267 9.98 -5.91 -30.69
C ARG A 267 10.08 -6.62 -32.06
N ARG A 268 8.96 -6.87 -32.73
CA ARG A 268 8.93 -7.37 -34.12
C ARG A 268 9.23 -6.21 -35.06
N TRP A 269 10.30 -6.33 -35.84
CA TRP A 269 10.86 -5.28 -36.71
C TRP A 269 9.99 -4.93 -37.95
N TRP A 270 8.85 -5.59 -38.15
CA TRP A 270 8.03 -5.49 -39.36
C TRP A 270 7.04 -4.31 -39.40
N ALA A 271 7.10 -3.36 -38.46
CA ALA A 271 6.18 -2.22 -38.43
C ALA A 271 6.69 -0.96 -39.16
N ASN A 272 7.95 -0.94 -39.63
CA ASN A 272 8.53 0.25 -40.29
C ASN A 272 8.79 0.09 -41.81
N LEU A 273 8.34 -1.01 -42.42
CA LEU A 273 8.57 -1.27 -43.86
C LEU A 273 7.37 -0.90 -44.77
N THR A 274 6.25 -0.44 -44.22
CA THR A 274 5.04 -0.13 -45.01
C THR A 274 4.87 1.34 -45.42
N PHE A 275 5.85 2.21 -45.16
CA PHE A 275 5.73 3.66 -45.45
C PHE A 275 6.71 4.20 -46.50
N HIS A 276 7.33 3.36 -47.33
CA HIS A 276 8.27 3.81 -48.37
C HIS A 276 7.96 3.33 -49.80
N LEU A 277 6.73 2.94 -50.09
CA LEU A 277 6.36 2.46 -51.43
C LEU A 277 4.99 2.97 -51.89
N ILE A 278 4.70 4.28 -51.76
CA ILE A 278 3.72 4.97 -52.62
C ILE A 278 4.20 6.41 -52.87
N VAL A 279 5.20 6.59 -53.73
CA VAL A 279 5.34 7.79 -54.56
C VAL A 279 5.87 7.35 -55.91
N THR A 280 4.95 7.15 -56.86
CA THR A 280 5.17 7.31 -58.30
C THR A 280 3.81 7.09 -58.96
N TRP A 281 3.16 8.18 -59.36
CA TRP A 281 2.61 8.50 -60.68
C TRP A 281 1.97 9.90 -60.58
#